data_AF-A0A970X6U6-F1
#
_entry.id   AF-A0A970X6U6-F1
#
_cell.length_a   1.000
_cell.length_b   1.000
_cell.length_c   1.000
_cell.angle_alpha   90.00
_cell.angle_beta   90.00
_cell.angle_gamma   90.00
#
_symmetry.space_group_name_H-M   'P 1'
#
loop_
_entity.id
_entity.type
_entity.pdbx_description
1 polymer ?
#
loop_
_entity_poly.entity_id
_entity_poly.type
_entity_poly.pdbx_seq_one_letter_code
_entity_poly.pdbx_strand_id
1 'polypeptide(L)'
;MPAPDHRQALDRARDALDRGRAKAAVRHGWTAAQDAARARRPDQLAEVADLAAAIAERAGGRAAGDAEVLGRYCARLREEQLAGIEPSRPLDAIFDVFRRQRTKTCPDCAEKIKADARLCRYCGYRYPADPEPRR
;
A
#
# COMPACT_ATOMS: atom_id res chain seq x y z
N MET A 1 6.01 7.47 22.72
CA MET A 1 5.06 7.01 21.68
C MET A 1 5.05 5.49 21.76
N PRO A 2 3.96 4.84 22.20
CA PRO A 2 3.90 3.38 22.21
C PRO A 2 4.10 2.85 20.78
N ALA A 3 4.84 1.75 20.64
CA ALA A 3 5.02 1.11 19.35
C ALA A 3 3.65 0.74 18.76
N PRO A 4 3.45 0.90 17.45
CA PRO A 4 2.19 0.52 16.82
C PRO A 4 1.96 -0.99 17.02
N ASP A 5 0.79 -1.32 17.59
CA ASP A 5 0.44 -2.66 18.02
C ASP A 5 -0.32 -3.40 16.91
N HIS A 6 0.36 -4.39 16.31
CA HIS A 6 -0.19 -5.28 15.30
C HIS A 6 -1.55 -5.88 15.70
N ARG A 7 -1.70 -6.33 16.96
CA ARG A 7 -2.94 -6.95 17.45
C ARG A 7 -4.10 -5.97 17.39
N GLN A 8 -3.89 -4.76 17.91
CA GLN A 8 -4.90 -3.70 17.87
C GLN A 8 -5.31 -3.35 16.43
N ALA A 9 -4.34 -3.25 15.50
CA ALA A 9 -4.64 -2.97 14.10
C ALA A 9 -5.44 -4.11 13.44
N LEU A 10 -5.09 -5.37 13.75
CA LEU A 10 -5.75 -6.55 13.22
C LEU A 10 -7.18 -6.70 13.75
N ASP A 11 -7.41 -6.44 15.03
CA ASP A 11 -8.75 -6.48 15.64
C ASP A 11 -9.67 -5.40 15.05
N ARG A 12 -9.14 -4.19 14.81
CA ARG A 12 -9.88 -3.14 14.09
C ARG A 12 -10.21 -3.54 12.65
N ALA A 13 -9.33 -4.28 12.00
CA ALA A 13 -9.56 -4.76 10.64
C ALA A 13 -10.67 -5.84 10.60
N ARG A 14 -10.66 -6.77 11.56
CA ARG A 14 -11.70 -7.79 11.75
C ARG A 14 -13.07 -7.16 12.05
N ASP A 15 -13.15 -6.25 13.03
CA ASP A 15 -14.39 -5.51 13.35
C ASP A 15 -14.92 -4.72 12.14
N ALA A 16 -14.03 -4.08 11.36
CA ALA A 16 -14.43 -3.39 10.13
C ALA A 16 -15.01 -4.35 9.09
N LEU A 17 -14.43 -5.54 8.92
CA LEU A 17 -14.93 -6.56 7.99
C LEU A 17 -16.30 -7.09 8.42
N ASP A 18 -16.47 -7.37 9.71
CA ASP A 18 -17.74 -7.88 10.24
C ASP A 18 -18.88 -6.85 10.13
N ARG A 19 -18.54 -5.56 10.17
CA ARG A 19 -19.49 -4.46 9.88
C ARG A 19 -19.68 -4.19 8.38
N GLY A 20 -19.13 -5.02 7.49
CA GLY A 20 -19.22 -4.87 6.03
C GLY A 20 -18.39 -3.71 5.45
N ARG A 21 -17.48 -3.11 6.22
CA ARG A 21 -16.66 -1.96 5.81
C ARG A 21 -15.35 -2.41 5.19
N ALA A 22 -15.41 -3.13 4.07
CA ALA A 22 -14.26 -3.78 3.43
C ALA A 22 -13.06 -2.83 3.19
N LYS A 23 -13.29 -1.60 2.71
CA LYS A 23 -12.22 -0.61 2.49
C LYS A 23 -11.49 -0.22 3.79
N ALA A 24 -12.23 -0.08 4.89
CA ALA A 24 -11.63 0.21 6.20
C ALA A 24 -10.86 -1.00 6.73
N ALA A 25 -11.38 -2.22 6.53
CA ALA A 25 -10.72 -3.46 6.89
C ALA A 25 -9.36 -3.60 6.18
N VAL A 26 -9.31 -3.39 4.86
CA VAL A 26 -8.05 -3.40 4.08
C VAL A 26 -7.06 -2.37 4.62
N ARG A 27 -7.51 -1.14 4.89
CA ARG A 27 -6.63 -0.09 5.43
C ARG A 27 -6.01 -0.49 6.78
N HIS A 28 -6.80 -1.05 7.70
CA HIS A 28 -6.30 -1.54 8.98
C HIS A 28 -5.37 -2.75 8.82
N GLY A 29 -5.65 -3.64 7.86
CA GLY A 29 -4.76 -4.74 7.48
C GLY A 29 -3.39 -4.26 7.01
N TRP A 30 -3.32 -3.20 6.18
CA TRP A 30 -2.04 -2.60 5.78
C TRP A 30 -1.24 -2.01 6.95
N THR A 31 -1.91 -1.49 7.98
CA THR A 31 -1.25 -1.04 9.21
C THR A 31 -0.67 -2.24 9.96
N ALA A 32 -1.48 -3.27 10.20
CA ALA A 32 -1.05 -4.49 10.87
C ALA A 32 0.12 -5.19 10.16
N ALA A 33 0.13 -5.19 8.82
CA ALA A 33 1.21 -5.75 8.01
C ALA A 33 2.52 -4.97 8.14
N GLN A 34 2.46 -3.63 8.16
CA GLN A 34 3.65 -2.79 8.36
C GLN A 34 4.26 -2.98 9.76
N ASP A 35 3.41 -3.11 10.78
CA ASP A 35 3.85 -3.33 12.15
C ASP A 35 4.51 -4.71 12.31
N ALA A 36 3.90 -5.76 11.73
CA ALA A 36 4.46 -7.11 11.69
C ALA A 36 5.79 -7.17 10.91
N ALA A 37 5.87 -6.47 9.78
CA ALA A 37 7.08 -6.40 8.96
C ALA A 37 8.24 -5.75 9.72
N ARG A 38 7.99 -4.61 10.39
CA ARG A 38 9.00 -3.92 11.22
C ARG A 38 9.46 -4.77 12.40
N ALA A 39 8.53 -5.51 13.02
CA ALA A 39 8.83 -6.39 14.14
C ALA A 39 9.47 -7.72 13.73
N ARG A 40 9.65 -7.99 12.43
CA ARG A 40 10.11 -9.26 11.86
C ARG A 40 9.37 -10.48 12.43
N ARG A 41 8.03 -10.40 12.46
CA ARG A 41 7.16 -11.47 12.97
C ARG A 41 6.44 -12.17 11.81
N PRO A 42 6.96 -13.29 11.29
CA PRO A 42 6.37 -13.98 10.14
C PRO A 42 4.98 -14.54 10.46
N ASP A 43 4.71 -14.95 11.70
CA ASP A 43 3.40 -15.44 12.13
C ASP A 43 2.33 -14.34 12.04
N GLN A 44 2.69 -13.13 12.45
CA GLN A 44 1.80 -11.97 12.35
C GLN A 44 1.50 -11.60 10.89
N LEU A 45 2.47 -11.75 9.99
CA LEU A 45 2.24 -11.56 8.55
C LEU A 45 1.29 -12.62 7.99
N ALA A 46 1.36 -13.87 8.47
CA ALA A 46 0.40 -14.90 8.10
C ALA A 46 -1.03 -14.53 8.55
N GLU A 47 -1.20 -14.03 9.79
CA GLU A 47 -2.51 -13.59 10.28
C GLU A 47 -3.13 -12.48 9.42
N VAL A 48 -2.33 -11.53 8.92
CA VAL A 48 -2.85 -10.50 7.99
C VAL A 48 -3.20 -11.11 6.63
N ALA A 49 -2.41 -12.07 6.13
CA ALA A 49 -2.70 -12.72 4.86
C ALA A 49 -4.02 -13.49 4.90
N ASP A 50 -4.29 -14.21 5.99
CA ASP A 50 -5.57 -14.93 6.20
C ASP A 50 -6.76 -13.95 6.24
N LEU A 51 -6.60 -12.83 6.95
CA LEU A 51 -7.62 -11.77 6.96
C LEU A 51 -7.84 -11.20 5.56
N ALA A 52 -6.77 -10.95 4.81
CA ALA A 52 -6.85 -10.40 3.46
C ALA A 52 -7.60 -11.33 2.50
N ALA A 53 -7.37 -12.65 2.60
CA ALA A 53 -8.17 -13.65 1.88
C ALA A 53 -9.66 -13.58 2.29
N ALA A 54 -9.95 -13.51 3.59
CA ALA A 54 -11.34 -13.38 4.07
C ALA A 54 -12.03 -12.11 3.57
N ILE A 55 -11.29 -11.00 3.43
CA ILE A 55 -11.83 -9.76 2.85
C ILE A 55 -12.10 -9.95 1.36
N ALA A 56 -11.19 -10.56 0.61
CA ALA A 56 -11.35 -10.79 -0.83
C ALA A 56 -12.58 -11.65 -1.16
N GLU A 57 -12.84 -12.69 -0.35
CA GLU A 57 -14.04 -13.55 -0.51
C GLU A 57 -15.35 -12.83 -0.16
N ARG A 58 -15.33 -11.97 0.86
CA ARG A 58 -16.54 -11.29 1.38
C ARG A 58 -16.85 -9.97 0.66
N ALA A 59 -15.87 -9.37 0.01
CA ALA A 59 -15.98 -8.06 -0.65
C ALA A 59 -15.98 -8.20 -2.18
N GLY A 60 -16.60 -7.23 -2.86
CA GLY A 60 -16.52 -7.11 -4.32
C GLY A 60 -15.68 -5.91 -4.76
N GLY A 61 -15.32 -5.91 -6.05
CA GLY A 61 -14.72 -4.75 -6.71
C GLY A 61 -13.34 -4.37 -6.18
N ARG A 62 -13.09 -3.06 -6.02
CA ARG A 62 -11.77 -2.54 -5.65
C ARG A 62 -11.26 -3.05 -4.30
N ALA A 63 -12.15 -3.24 -3.32
CA ALA A 63 -11.74 -3.70 -2.00
C ALA A 63 -11.23 -5.14 -2.02
N ALA A 64 -11.80 -6.01 -2.87
CA ALA A 64 -11.31 -7.37 -3.06
C ALA A 64 -9.91 -7.37 -3.70
N GLY A 65 -9.72 -6.60 -4.78
CA GLY A 65 -8.40 -6.48 -5.42
C GLY A 65 -7.33 -5.89 -4.50
N ASP A 66 -7.66 -4.87 -3.70
CA ASP A 66 -6.73 -4.31 -2.72
C ASP A 66 -6.37 -5.34 -1.62
N ALA A 67 -7.32 -6.22 -1.25
CA ALA A 67 -7.11 -7.29 -0.28
C ALA A 67 -6.24 -8.42 -0.86
N GLU A 68 -6.44 -8.83 -2.11
CA GLU A 68 -5.56 -9.79 -2.79
C GLU A 68 -4.11 -9.30 -2.84
N VAL A 69 -3.91 -8.01 -3.15
CA VAL A 69 -2.57 -7.38 -3.14
C VAL A 69 -1.96 -7.41 -1.74
N LEU A 70 -2.74 -7.09 -0.71
CA LEU A 70 -2.29 -7.17 0.69
C LEU A 70 -1.88 -8.59 1.07
N GLY A 71 -2.67 -9.60 0.72
CA GLY A 71 -2.37 -11.01 1.01
C GLY A 71 -1.07 -11.47 0.35
N ARG A 72 -0.91 -11.18 -0.95
CA ARG A 72 0.32 -11.50 -1.70
C ARG A 72 1.55 -10.79 -1.11
N TYR A 73 1.40 -9.53 -0.71
CA TYR A 73 2.48 -8.78 -0.07
C TYR A 73 2.93 -9.43 1.25
N CYS A 74 1.98 -9.81 2.11
CA CYS A 74 2.28 -10.45 3.39
C CYS A 74 2.93 -11.83 3.23
N ALA A 75 2.46 -12.64 2.28
CA ALA A 75 3.05 -13.95 1.97
C ALA A 75 4.53 -13.82 1.56
N ARG A 76 4.84 -12.90 0.63
CA ARG A 76 6.22 -12.65 0.19
C ARG A 76 7.12 -12.21 1.35
N LEU A 77 6.68 -11.26 2.17
CA LEU A 77 7.48 -10.80 3.32
C LEU A 77 7.72 -11.91 4.35
N ARG A 78 6.73 -12.78 4.57
CA ARG A 78 6.86 -13.93 5.47
C ARG A 78 7.93 -14.89 4.95
N GLU A 79 7.91 -15.21 3.66
CA GLU A 79 8.92 -16.06 3.03
C GLU A 79 10.32 -15.47 3.18
N GLU A 80 10.49 -14.17 2.94
CA GLU A 80 11.77 -13.47 3.11
C GLU A 80 12.28 -13.52 4.56
N GLN A 81 11.38 -13.32 5.54
CA GLN A 81 11.73 -13.38 6.96
C GLN A 81 12.09 -14.80 7.42
N LEU A 82 11.34 -15.82 6.96
CA LEU A 82 11.62 -17.22 7.28
C LEU A 82 12.92 -17.71 6.63
N ALA A 83 13.22 -17.24 5.42
CA ALA A 83 14.46 -17.58 4.72
C ALA A 83 15.70 -16.90 5.31
N GLY A 84 15.54 -15.96 6.25
CA GLY A 84 16.64 -15.21 6.85
C GLY A 84 17.42 -14.37 5.83
N ILE A 85 16.84 -14.12 4.66
CA ILE A 85 17.44 -13.32 3.60
C ILE A 85 17.31 -11.86 4.03
N GLU A 86 18.39 -11.26 4.50
CA GLU A 86 18.50 -9.80 4.60
C GLU A 86 18.20 -9.24 3.20
N PRO A 87 17.17 -8.40 3.02
CA PRO A 87 16.79 -7.92 1.70
C PRO A 87 17.90 -7.02 1.16
N SER A 88 18.73 -7.56 0.28
CA SER A 88 19.92 -6.85 -0.24
C SER A 88 19.58 -5.61 -1.08
N ARG A 89 18.31 -5.34 -1.39
CA ARG A 89 17.83 -4.08 -2.00
C ARG A 89 16.37 -3.84 -1.59
N PRO A 90 15.96 -2.62 -1.23
CA PRO A 90 14.66 -2.41 -0.60
C PRO A 90 13.56 -2.52 -1.65
N LEU A 91 12.75 -3.58 -1.54
CA LEU A 91 11.49 -3.71 -2.29
C LEU A 91 10.48 -2.60 -1.91
N ASP A 92 10.74 -1.86 -0.83
CA ASP A 92 10.11 -0.56 -0.55
C ASP A 92 10.29 0.43 -1.71
N ALA A 93 11.42 0.40 -2.42
CA ALA A 93 11.63 1.24 -3.60
C ALA A 93 10.69 0.87 -4.76
N ILE A 94 10.31 -0.41 -4.89
CA ILE A 94 9.37 -0.87 -5.92
C ILE A 94 7.93 -0.48 -5.55
N PHE A 95 7.53 -0.67 -4.29
CA PHE A 95 6.20 -0.23 -3.84
C PHE A 95 6.04 1.31 -3.84
N ASP A 96 7.13 2.04 -3.65
CA ASP A 96 7.16 3.50 -3.82
C ASP A 96 6.99 3.91 -5.29
N VAL A 97 7.55 3.16 -6.26
CA VAL A 97 7.25 3.34 -7.70
C VAL A 97 5.75 3.14 -8.00
N PHE A 98 5.11 2.14 -7.40
CA PHE A 98 3.66 1.92 -7.57
C PHE A 98 2.80 3.00 -6.89
N ARG A 99 3.22 3.53 -5.72
CA ARG A 99 2.54 4.67 -5.05
C ARG A 99 2.81 6.02 -5.70
N ARG A 100 3.90 6.17 -6.46
CA ARG A 100 4.30 7.41 -7.17
C ARG A 100 3.53 7.69 -8.46
N GLN A 101 2.49 6.91 -8.81
CA GLN A 101 1.50 7.31 -9.82
C GLN A 101 0.61 8.48 -9.35
N ARG A 102 1.21 9.50 -8.73
CA ARG A 102 0.56 10.77 -8.44
C ARG A 102 0.23 11.41 -9.79
N THR A 103 -1.02 11.82 -9.96
CA THR A 103 -1.46 12.62 -11.10
C THR A 103 -1.70 14.05 -10.65
N LYS A 104 -1.37 15.03 -11.50
CA LYS A 104 -1.74 16.44 -11.33
C LYS A 104 -2.75 16.85 -12.40
N THR A 105 -3.57 17.84 -12.09
CA THR A 105 -4.53 18.41 -13.04
C THR A 105 -3.86 19.50 -13.87
N CYS A 106 -4.08 19.48 -15.18
CA CYS A 106 -3.59 20.53 -16.06
C CYS A 106 -4.34 21.85 -15.85
N PRO A 107 -3.65 22.99 -15.64
CA PRO A 107 -4.33 24.28 -15.43
C PRO A 107 -5.05 24.78 -16.69
N ASP A 108 -4.61 24.33 -17.86
CA ASP A 108 -5.13 24.77 -19.16
C ASP A 108 -6.33 23.93 -19.64
N CYS A 109 -6.19 22.60 -19.70
CA CYS A 109 -7.25 21.72 -20.20
C CYS A 109 -7.98 20.89 -19.12
N ALA A 110 -7.67 21.08 -17.84
CA ALA A 110 -8.24 20.35 -16.70
C ALA A 110 -8.07 18.81 -16.70
N GLU A 111 -7.27 18.26 -17.60
CA GLU A 111 -7.05 16.81 -17.69
C GLU A 111 -6.07 16.29 -16.62
N LYS A 112 -6.22 15.04 -16.21
CA LYS A 112 -5.30 14.38 -15.26
C LYS A 112 -4.09 13.84 -16.01
N ILE A 113 -2.92 14.37 -15.66
CA ILE A 113 -1.63 13.93 -16.20
C ILE A 113 -0.72 13.42 -15.10
N LYS A 114 0.37 12.74 -15.45
CA LYS A 114 1.35 12.29 -14.44
C LYS A 114 1.96 13.49 -13.71
N ALA A 115 2.20 13.38 -12.41
CA ALA A 115 2.72 14.47 -11.59
C ALA A 115 4.09 14.96 -12.07
N ASP A 116 4.92 14.06 -12.57
CA ASP A 116 6.25 14.31 -13.15
C ASP A 116 6.21 14.81 -14.60
N ALA A 117 5.02 14.92 -15.22
CA ALA A 117 4.89 15.42 -16.58
C ALA A 117 5.34 16.89 -16.67
N ARG A 118 6.38 17.15 -17.46
CA ARG A 118 6.83 18.52 -17.82
C ARG A 118 5.99 19.15 -18.94
N LEU A 119 5.19 18.33 -19.61
CA LEU A 119 4.34 18.71 -20.73
C LEU A 119 2.97 18.01 -20.59
N CYS A 120 1.89 18.74 -20.80
CA CYS A 120 0.56 18.13 -20.95
C CYS A 120 0.47 17.46 -22.32
N ARG A 121 0.24 16.15 -22.36
CA ARG A 121 0.09 15.39 -23.61
C ARG A 121 -1.19 15.71 -24.40
N TYR A 122 -2.15 16.39 -23.77
CA TYR A 122 -3.47 16.66 -24.34
C TYR A 122 -3.54 18.04 -25.00
N CYS A 123 -3.07 19.09 -24.33
CA CYS A 123 -3.10 20.45 -24.86
C CYS A 123 -1.71 21.04 -25.16
N GLY A 124 -0.62 20.35 -24.79
CA GLY A 124 0.74 20.85 -25.02
C GLY A 124 1.25 21.88 -24.01
N TYR A 125 0.50 22.17 -22.93
CA TYR A 125 0.96 23.08 -21.88
C TYR A 125 2.29 22.62 -21.25
N ARG A 126 3.29 23.52 -21.20
CA ARG A 126 4.61 23.27 -20.60
C ARG A 126 4.65 23.78 -19.16
N TYR A 127 4.99 22.90 -18.23
CA TYR A 127 5.15 23.28 -16.83
C TYR A 127 6.52 23.92 -16.62
N PRO A 128 6.61 25.00 -15.82
CA PRO A 128 7.90 25.55 -15.41
C PRO A 128 8.69 24.47 -14.67
N ALA A 129 9.98 24.33 -14.98
CA ALA A 129 10.86 23.42 -14.26
C ALA A 129 11.03 23.93 -12.82
N ASP A 130 10.73 23.09 -11.84
CA ASP A 130 11.02 23.38 -10.44
C ASP A 130 12.55 23.51 -10.28
N PRO A 131 13.07 24.56 -9.61
CA PRO A 131 14.50 24.68 -9.36
C PRO A 131 14.95 23.52 -8.48
N GLU A 132 15.95 22.77 -8.93
CA GLU A 132 16.45 21.58 -8.22
C GLU A 132 16.68 21.82 -6.72
N PRO A 133 16.41 20.83 -5.84
CA PRO A 133 16.76 20.94 -4.44
C PRO A 133 18.28 21.06 -4.33
N ARG A 134 18.74 22.20 -3.80
CA ARG A 134 20.15 22.44 -3.47
C ARG A 134 20.61 21.34 -2.51
N ARG A 135 21.54 20.50 -2.97
CA ARG A 135 22.26 19.52 -2.16
C ARG A 135 23.32 20.19 -1.30
#